data_AF-A0AB36KLI7-F1
#
_entry.id   AF-A0AB36KLI7-F1
#
_cell.length_a   1.000
_cell.length_b   1.000
_cell.length_c   1.000
_cell.angle_alpha   90.00
_cell.angle_beta   90.00
_cell.angle_gamma   90.00
#
_symmetry.space_group_name_H-M   'P 1'
#
loop_
_entity.id
_entity.type
_entity.pdbx_description
1 polymer ?
#
loop_
_entity_poly.entity_id
_entity_poly.type
_entity_poly.pdbx_seq_one_letter_code
_entity_poly.pdbx_strand_id
1 'polypeptide(L)'
;MRAPDSIDSLTWQVRPAIKALKFFSLTTRGFSKRERQHLNKFVKELVALPQSDEEISDWVYDLWCADLYQYRDGDEKEYKGLLEYIPPSLLEVCRAYANKIVGGAVNKPENSGWGERIDEEFGPHPLF
;
A
#
# COMPACT_ATOMS: atom_id res chain seq x y z
N MET A 1 2.71 10.20 -24.36
CA MET A 1 1.31 9.83 -24.07
C MET A 1 1.31 8.46 -23.41
N ARG A 2 0.69 8.29 -22.23
CA ARG A 2 0.51 6.95 -21.66
C ARG A 2 -0.59 6.24 -22.45
N ALA A 3 -0.46 4.94 -22.71
CA ALA A 3 -1.53 4.18 -23.31
C ALA A 3 -2.77 4.24 -22.38
N PRO A 4 -3.96 4.60 -22.88
CA PRO A 4 -5.13 4.82 -22.04
C PRO A 4 -5.51 3.58 -21.22
N ASP A 5 -5.22 2.40 -21.74
CA ASP A 5 -5.53 1.12 -21.12
C ASP A 5 -4.37 0.54 -20.29
N SER A 6 -3.27 1.27 -20.10
CA SER A 6 -2.17 0.76 -19.27
C SER A 6 -2.53 0.80 -17.79
N ILE A 7 -1.95 -0.12 -17.00
CA ILE A 7 -2.14 -0.17 -15.54
C ILE A 7 -1.81 1.20 -14.91
N ASP A 8 -0.75 1.87 -15.36
CA ASP A 8 -0.39 3.22 -14.89
C ASP A 8 -1.46 4.29 -15.16
N SER A 9 -2.12 4.21 -16.32
CA SER A 9 -3.18 5.15 -16.71
C SER A 9 -4.48 4.86 -16.00
N LEU A 10 -4.76 3.61 -15.66
CA LEU A 10 -5.99 3.21 -14.97
C LEU A 10 -5.88 3.41 -13.46
N THR A 11 -4.67 3.31 -12.89
CA THR A 11 -4.44 3.41 -11.43
C THR A 11 -3.98 4.78 -10.95
N TRP A 12 -3.84 5.79 -11.83
CA TRP A 12 -3.17 7.05 -11.47
C TRP A 12 -3.76 7.78 -10.26
N GLN A 13 -5.10 7.80 -10.11
CA GLN A 13 -5.78 8.47 -9.00
C GLN A 13 -5.61 7.73 -7.68
N VAL A 14 -5.47 6.41 -7.73
CA VAL A 14 -5.34 5.54 -6.56
C VAL A 14 -3.89 5.15 -6.28
N ARG A 15 -2.96 5.62 -7.10
CA ARG A 15 -1.53 5.28 -7.01
C ARG A 15 -0.92 5.63 -5.66
N PRO A 16 -1.24 6.78 -5.02
CA PRO A 16 -0.75 7.06 -3.67
C PRO A 16 -1.11 5.97 -2.67
N ALA A 17 -2.37 5.52 -2.68
CA ALA A 17 -2.87 4.46 -1.80
C ALA A 17 -2.18 3.11 -2.03
N ILE A 18 -1.99 2.71 -3.31
CA ILE A 18 -1.27 1.47 -3.66
C ILE A 18 0.17 1.52 -3.17
N LYS A 19 0.86 2.64 -3.41
CA LYS A 19 2.25 2.84 -2.97
C LYS A 19 2.37 2.85 -1.45
N ALA A 20 1.44 3.49 -0.74
CA ALA A 20 1.46 3.57 0.70
C ALA A 20 1.31 2.18 1.34
N LEU A 21 0.35 1.38 0.86
CA LEU A 21 0.19 0.01 1.31
C LEU A 21 1.41 -0.88 0.96
N LYS A 22 2.01 -0.70 -0.21
CA LYS A 22 3.25 -1.40 -0.57
C LYS A 22 4.37 -1.06 0.42
N PHE A 23 4.57 0.22 0.68
CA PHE A 23 5.60 0.72 1.59
C PHE A 23 5.37 0.25 3.02
N PHE A 24 4.14 0.33 3.50
CA PHE A 24 3.72 -0.21 4.78
C PHE A 24 4.06 -1.70 4.89
N SER A 25 3.74 -2.51 3.87
CA SER A 25 4.11 -3.92 3.83
C SER A 25 5.63 -4.13 3.90
N LEU A 26 6.40 -3.39 3.11
CA LEU A 26 7.87 -3.46 3.07
C LEU A 26 8.52 -3.16 4.43
N THR A 27 7.94 -2.25 5.20
CA THR A 27 8.46 -1.79 6.49
C THR A 27 7.89 -2.55 7.70
N THR A 28 6.95 -3.47 7.49
CA THR A 28 6.33 -4.28 8.54
C THR A 28 6.66 -5.76 8.42
N ARG A 29 5.93 -6.54 7.59
CA ARG A 29 6.16 -8.00 7.38
C ARG A 29 7.17 -8.28 6.26
N GLY A 30 7.56 -7.26 5.49
CA GLY A 30 8.20 -7.43 4.20
C GLY A 30 7.17 -7.59 3.07
N PHE A 31 7.66 -7.79 1.84
CA PHE A 31 6.81 -7.84 0.64
C PHE A 31 6.92 -9.19 -0.07
N SER A 32 6.42 -10.24 0.58
CA SER A 32 6.51 -11.61 0.08
C SER A 32 5.37 -11.95 -0.89
N LYS A 33 5.25 -13.22 -1.31
CA LYS A 33 4.17 -13.67 -2.21
C LYS A 33 2.77 -13.39 -1.63
N ARG A 34 2.58 -13.55 -0.32
CA ARG A 34 1.28 -13.33 0.33
C ARG A 34 0.89 -11.86 0.29
N GLU A 35 1.79 -10.97 0.71
CA GLU A 35 1.52 -9.53 0.76
C GLU A 35 1.29 -8.97 -0.65
N ARG A 36 2.02 -9.48 -1.65
CA ARG A 36 1.74 -9.21 -3.06
C ARG A 36 0.32 -9.60 -3.46
N GLN A 37 -0.17 -10.78 -3.05
CA GLN A 37 -1.55 -11.17 -3.35
C GLN A 37 -2.58 -10.25 -2.68
N HIS A 38 -2.32 -9.76 -1.47
CA HIS A 38 -3.18 -8.75 -0.84
C HIS A 38 -3.17 -7.45 -1.65
N LEU A 39 -2.00 -6.97 -2.09
CA LEU A 39 -1.92 -5.77 -2.92
C LEU A 39 -2.60 -5.94 -4.29
N ASN A 40 -2.44 -7.09 -4.95
CA ASN A 40 -3.08 -7.33 -6.25
C ASN A 40 -4.61 -7.31 -6.12
N LYS A 41 -5.15 -7.89 -5.05
CA LYS A 41 -6.59 -7.82 -4.74
C LYS A 41 -7.03 -6.38 -4.49
N PHE A 42 -6.26 -5.62 -3.71
CA PHE A 42 -6.52 -4.21 -3.45
C PHE A 42 -6.58 -3.40 -4.75
N VAL A 43 -5.59 -3.55 -5.64
CA VAL A 43 -5.56 -2.86 -6.94
C VAL A 43 -6.80 -3.18 -7.78
N LYS A 44 -7.20 -4.45 -7.83
CA LYS A 44 -8.39 -4.90 -8.57
C LYS A 44 -9.72 -4.41 -7.98
N GLU A 45 -9.80 -4.25 -6.66
CA GLU A 45 -11.00 -3.70 -6.01
C GLU A 45 -11.14 -2.20 -6.27
N LEU A 46 -10.02 -1.48 -6.40
CA LEU A 46 -10.04 -0.06 -6.69
C LEU A 46 -10.28 0.26 -8.16
N VAL A 47 -9.76 -0.58 -9.06
CA VAL A 47 -9.81 -0.33 -10.50
C VAL A 47 -10.08 -1.64 -11.23
N ALA A 48 -11.11 -1.65 -12.07
CA ALA A 48 -11.37 -2.76 -12.97
C ALA A 48 -10.28 -2.80 -14.06
N LEU A 49 -9.24 -3.61 -13.83
CA LEU A 49 -8.13 -3.78 -14.76
C LEU A 49 -8.41 -4.95 -15.71
N PRO A 50 -8.24 -4.77 -17.04
CA PRO A 50 -8.34 -5.85 -18.01
C PRO A 50 -7.11 -6.78 -18.01
N GLN A 51 -6.02 -6.38 -17.37
CA GLN A 51 -4.77 -7.15 -17.30
C GLN A 51 -4.88 -8.40 -16.42
N SER A 52 -4.02 -9.38 -16.71
CA SER A 52 -3.91 -10.61 -15.94
C SER A 52 -3.35 -10.38 -14.54
N ASP A 53 -3.58 -11.35 -13.64
CA ASP A 53 -3.05 -11.33 -12.28
C ASP A 53 -1.51 -11.26 -12.24
N GLU A 54 -0.86 -11.88 -13.23
CA GLU A 54 0.59 -11.92 -13.38
C GLU A 54 1.12 -10.53 -13.75
N GLU A 55 0.52 -9.88 -14.77
CA GLU A 55 0.88 -8.51 -15.16
C GLU A 55 0.67 -7.51 -14.02
N ILE A 56 -0.43 -7.63 -13.28
CA ILE A 56 -0.69 -6.78 -12.11
C ILE A 56 0.35 -7.05 -11.02
N SER A 57 0.69 -8.32 -10.78
CA SER A 57 1.68 -8.70 -9.79
C SER A 57 3.08 -8.13 -10.10
N ASP A 58 3.50 -8.21 -11.36
CA ASP A 58 4.78 -7.71 -11.82
C ASP A 58 4.82 -6.18 -11.73
N TRP A 59 3.77 -5.51 -12.19
CA TRP A 59 3.65 -4.06 -12.04
C TRP A 59 3.68 -3.62 -10.56
N VAL A 60 2.95 -4.31 -9.68
CA VAL A 60 2.97 -4.05 -8.24
C VAL A 60 4.38 -4.26 -7.66
N TYR A 61 5.09 -5.30 -8.09
CA TYR A 61 6.44 -5.61 -7.63
C TYR A 61 7.44 -4.53 -8.05
N ASP A 62 7.33 -4.03 -9.27
CA ASP A 62 8.21 -2.99 -9.83
C ASP A 62 7.80 -1.56 -9.42
N LEU A 63 6.60 -1.39 -8.84
CA LEU A 63 6.09 -0.09 -8.45
C LEU A 63 6.98 0.59 -7.41
N TRP A 64 7.76 1.58 -7.81
CA TRP A 64 8.59 2.33 -6.89
C TRP A 64 7.77 3.08 -5.83
N CYS A 65 8.17 2.98 -4.57
CA CYS A 65 7.59 3.66 -3.40
C CYS A 65 8.66 4.53 -2.71
N ALA A 66 8.28 5.22 -1.63
CA ALA A 66 9.19 6.08 -0.88
C ALA A 66 10.50 5.38 -0.49
N ASP A 67 11.57 6.15 -0.31
CA ASP A 67 12.89 5.62 0.00
C ASP A 67 12.92 4.91 1.38
N LEU A 68 13.06 3.59 1.35
CA LEU A 68 13.12 2.75 2.54
C LEU A 68 14.35 3.02 3.42
N TYR A 69 15.47 3.42 2.83
CA TYR A 69 16.69 3.72 3.59
C TYR A 69 16.51 5.04 4.34
N GLN A 70 16.06 6.10 3.66
CA GLN A 70 15.78 7.38 4.30
C GLN A 70 14.76 7.24 5.43
N TYR A 71 13.68 6.50 5.19
CA TYR A 71 12.68 6.22 6.23
C TYR A 71 13.26 5.49 7.44
N ARG A 72 14.12 4.49 7.22
CA ARG A 72 14.79 3.77 8.33
C ARG A 72 15.77 4.64 9.10
N ASP A 73 16.33 5.66 8.46
CA ASP A 73 17.18 6.66 9.09
C ASP A 73 16.37 7.80 9.77
N GLY A 74 15.04 7.70 9.76
CA GLY A 74 14.11 8.62 10.43
C GLY A 74 13.61 9.77 9.56
N ASP A 75 13.95 9.84 8.28
CA ASP A 75 13.36 10.80 7.34
C ASP A 75 12.06 10.24 6.74
N GLU A 76 10.95 10.67 7.33
CA GLU A 76 9.61 10.23 6.96
C GLU A 76 8.94 11.17 5.93
N LYS A 77 9.62 12.20 5.46
CA LYS A 77 8.99 13.31 4.70
C LYS A 77 8.32 12.83 3.42
N GLU A 78 8.99 11.98 2.64
CA GLU A 78 8.43 11.46 1.39
C GLU A 78 7.21 10.57 1.66
N TYR A 79 7.31 9.71 2.67
CA TYR A 79 6.23 8.80 3.02
C TYR A 79 5.01 9.53 3.58
N LYS A 80 5.19 10.54 4.44
CA LYS A 80 4.09 11.40 4.90
C LYS A 80 3.43 12.15 3.76
N GLY A 81 4.24 12.75 2.87
CA GLY A 81 3.72 13.38 1.66
C GLY A 81 2.90 12.43 0.81
N LEU A 82 3.31 11.16 0.69
CA LEU A 82 2.53 10.15 -0.03
C LEU A 82 1.15 9.90 0.61
N LEU A 83 1.08 9.85 1.94
CA LEU A 83 -0.15 9.59 2.69
C LEU A 83 -1.14 10.76 2.56
N GLU A 84 -0.65 12.01 2.54
CA GLU A 84 -1.48 13.21 2.33
C GLU A 84 -2.20 13.23 0.97
N TYR A 85 -1.62 12.59 -0.05
CA TYR A 85 -2.24 12.49 -1.37
C TYR A 85 -3.30 11.39 -1.48
N ILE A 86 -3.54 10.62 -0.41
CA ILE A 86 -4.58 9.58 -0.42
C ILE A 86 -5.94 10.24 -0.15
N PRO A 87 -6.92 10.10 -1.05
CA PRO A 87 -8.29 10.55 -0.78
C PRO A 87 -8.85 9.90 0.49
N PRO A 88 -9.55 10.65 1.35
CA PRO A 88 -10.12 10.09 2.59
C PRO A 88 -11.01 8.86 2.37
N SER A 89 -11.72 8.81 1.24
CA SER A 89 -12.55 7.66 0.84
C SER A 89 -11.76 6.36 0.63
N LEU A 90 -10.44 6.44 0.40
CA LEU A 90 -9.57 5.28 0.21
C LEU A 90 -8.83 4.89 1.49
N LEU A 91 -8.74 5.78 2.48
CA LEU A 91 -8.03 5.50 3.74
C LEU A 91 -8.62 4.31 4.48
N GLU A 92 -9.96 4.17 4.51
CA GLU A 92 -10.61 3.02 5.14
C GLU A 92 -10.28 1.69 4.44
N VAL A 93 -10.22 1.71 3.10
CA VAL A 93 -9.84 0.53 2.31
C VAL A 93 -8.37 0.19 2.56
N CYS A 94 -7.49 1.20 2.61
CA CYS A 94 -6.10 1.02 3.01
C CYS A 94 -5.98 0.41 4.41
N ARG A 95 -6.71 0.93 5.39
CA ARG A 95 -6.73 0.42 6.76
C ARG A 95 -7.15 -1.05 6.82
N ALA A 96 -8.19 -1.44 6.08
CA ALA A 96 -8.64 -2.82 6.01
C ALA A 96 -7.57 -3.77 5.43
N TYR A 97 -6.83 -3.32 4.41
CA TYR A 97 -5.75 -4.12 3.82
C TYR A 97 -4.48 -4.13 4.67
N ALA A 98 -4.13 -3.02 5.32
CA ALA A 98 -3.04 -2.95 6.27
C ALA A 98 -3.27 -3.97 7.40
N ASN A 99 -4.49 -4.03 7.94
CA ASN A 99 -4.90 -5.06 8.91
C ASN A 99 -4.69 -6.50 8.39
N LYS A 100 -5.05 -6.78 7.13
CA LYS A 100 -4.83 -8.11 6.51
C LYS A 100 -3.35 -8.45 6.34
N ILE A 101 -2.51 -7.45 6.03
CA ILE A 101 -1.05 -7.59 5.89
C ILE A 101 -0.43 -7.90 7.25
N VAL A 102 -0.80 -7.15 8.30
CA VAL A 102 -0.21 -7.32 9.63
C VAL A 102 -0.69 -8.55 10.37
N GLY A 103 -1.98 -8.89 10.22
CA GLY A 103 -2.66 -9.95 10.97
C GLY A 103 -2.07 -11.34 10.74
N GLY A 104 -1.20 -11.53 9.75
CA GLY A 104 -0.41 -12.75 9.62
C GLY A 104 -1.26 -14.02 9.49
N ALA A 105 -0.60 -15.18 9.53
CA ALA A 105 -1.29 -16.46 9.79
C ALA A 105 -1.31 -16.65 11.30
N VAL A 106 -2.23 -17.47 11.82
CA VAL A 106 -2.60 -17.72 13.24
C VAL A 106 -1.42 -17.77 14.26
N ASN A 107 -0.18 -17.96 13.81
CA ASN A 107 0.99 -18.23 14.65
C ASN A 107 2.06 -17.12 14.72
N LYS A 108 1.81 -15.88 14.23
CA LYS A 108 2.71 -14.74 14.52
C LYS A 108 2.05 -13.79 15.51
N PRO A 109 2.71 -13.44 16.63
CA PRO A 109 2.15 -12.48 17.57
C PRO A 109 1.86 -11.15 16.86
N GLU A 110 0.69 -10.58 17.16
CA GLU A 110 0.36 -9.20 16.81
C GLU A 110 1.35 -8.29 17.52
N ASN A 111 2.08 -7.49 16.74
CA ASN A 111 2.89 -6.41 17.29
C ASN A 111 1.93 -5.24 17.53
N SER A 112 1.71 -4.85 18.79
CA SER A 112 0.78 -3.78 19.16
C SER A 112 1.11 -2.46 18.46
N GLY A 113 2.39 -2.16 18.22
CA GLY A 113 2.82 -0.94 17.52
C GLY A 113 2.38 -0.87 16.07
N TRP A 114 1.94 -1.99 15.48
CA TRP A 114 1.44 -1.98 14.10
C TRP A 114 -0.03 -1.54 14.03
N GLY A 115 -0.81 -1.80 15.08
CA GLY A 115 -2.18 -1.26 15.18
C GLY A 115 -2.15 0.26 15.32
N GLU A 116 -1.29 0.78 16.20
CA GLU A 116 -1.07 2.22 16.37
C GLU A 116 -0.65 2.88 15.06
N ARG A 117 0.34 2.30 14.37
CA ARG A 117 0.79 2.78 13.06
C ARG A 117 -0.31 2.77 12.00
N ILE A 118 -1.18 1.76 11.99
CA ILE A 118 -2.32 1.70 11.07
C ILE A 118 -3.30 2.86 11.33
N ASP A 119 -3.52 3.18 12.59
CA ASP A 119 -4.44 4.26 12.99
C ASP A 119 -3.84 5.64 12.71
N GLU A 120 -2.53 5.80 12.89
CA GLU A 120 -1.79 7.00 12.53
C GLU A 120 -1.75 7.21 11.01
N GLU A 121 -1.49 6.16 10.23
CA GLU A 121 -1.26 6.28 8.79
C GLU A 121 -2.52 6.22 7.94
N PHE A 122 -3.50 5.41 8.34
CA PHE A 122 -4.72 5.13 7.58
C PHE A 122 -5.99 5.41 8.39
N GLY A 123 -5.88 6.15 9.49
CA GLY A 123 -7.01 6.62 10.28
C GLY A 123 -7.82 7.72 9.58
N PRO A 124 -9.00 8.07 10.14
CA PRO A 124 -9.86 9.14 9.60
C PRO A 124 -9.22 10.54 9.70
N HIS A 125 -8.25 10.71 10.59
CA HIS A 125 -7.45 11.92 10.75
C HIS A 125 -6.00 11.49 10.87
N PRO A 126 -5.30 11.27 9.75
CA PRO A 126 -3.92 10.83 9.79
C PRO A 126 -3.09 11.85 10.57
N LEU A 127 -2.33 11.38 11.55
CA LEU A 127 -1.54 12.22 12.45
C LEU A 127 -0.20 12.53 11.76
N PHE A 128 -0.18 13.51 10.86
CA PHE A 128 1.06 14.01 10.24
C PHE A 128 1.25 15.50 10.51
#